data_AF-A0A650MG83-F1
#
_entry.id   AF-A0A650MG83-F1
#
_cell.length_a   1.000
_cell.length_b   1.000
_cell.length_c   1.000
_cell.angle_alpha   90.00
_cell.angle_beta   90.00
_cell.angle_gamma   90.00
#
_symmetry.space_group_name_H-M   'P 1'
#
loop_
_entity.id
_entity.type
_entity.pdbx_description
1 polymer ?
#
loop_
_entity_poly.entity_id
_entity_poly.type
_entity_poly.pdbx_seq_one_letter_code
_entity_poly.pdbx_strand_id
1 'polypeptide(L)'
;MNELLKEYKDTSLSMVEKVKREEDISSFLKKRDSIINEINSLDIDKQIICDEIKALNIIEIEDELEKLIKNNMLNVKKEIKKIKQSREAYKRYADFNGNALIFSTKR
;
A
#
# COMPACT_ATOMS: atom_id res chain seq x y z
N MET A 1 -23.85 -5.68 -15.42
CA MET A 1 -22.70 -4.79 -15.72
C MET A 1 -22.68 -3.56 -14.81
N ASN A 2 -23.63 -2.63 -14.93
CA ASN A 2 -23.67 -1.42 -14.11
C ASN A 2 -23.60 -1.67 -12.58
N GLU A 3 -24.26 -2.71 -12.07
CA GLU A 3 -24.15 -3.08 -10.65
C GLU A 3 -22.75 -3.54 -10.26
N LEU A 4 -22.08 -4.35 -11.09
CA LEU A 4 -20.71 -4.80 -10.86
C LEU A 4 -19.73 -3.62 -10.83
N LEU A 5 -19.88 -2.64 -11.73
CA LEU A 5 -19.03 -1.45 -11.74
C LEU A 5 -19.31 -0.53 -10.54
N LYS A 6 -20.55 -0.42 -10.09
CA LYS A 6 -20.88 0.28 -8.84
C LYS A 6 -20.28 -0.42 -7.63
N GLU A 7 -20.41 -1.73 -7.56
CA GLU A 7 -19.81 -2.51 -6.47
C GLU A 7 -18.29 -2.41 -6.47
N TYR A 8 -17.67 -2.42 -7.65
CA TYR A 8 -16.23 -2.18 -7.81
C TYR A 8 -15.86 -0.80 -7.24
N LYS A 9 -16.59 0.24 -7.64
CA LYS A 9 -16.39 1.62 -7.16
C LYS A 9 -16.51 1.71 -5.63
N ASP A 10 -17.56 1.16 -5.06
CA ASP A 10 -17.83 1.19 -3.61
C ASP A 10 -16.76 0.42 -2.83
N THR A 11 -16.27 -0.68 -3.40
CA THR A 11 -15.16 -1.46 -2.86
C THR A 11 -13.88 -0.62 -2.84
N SER A 12 -13.56 0.10 -3.93
CA SER A 12 -12.40 1.00 -4.00
C SER A 12 -12.51 2.19 -3.05
N LEU A 13 -13.69 2.79 -2.90
CA LEU A 13 -13.92 3.85 -1.89
C LEU A 13 -13.71 3.34 -0.46
N SER A 14 -14.20 2.13 -0.16
CA SER A 14 -13.99 1.49 1.14
C SER A 14 -12.50 1.21 1.39
N MET A 15 -11.75 0.83 0.35
CA MET A 15 -10.30 0.65 0.45
C MET A 15 -9.58 1.96 0.76
N VAL A 16 -9.94 3.07 0.11
CA VAL A 16 -9.35 4.40 0.39
C VAL A 16 -9.47 4.74 1.88
N GLU A 17 -10.66 4.55 2.43
CA GLU A 17 -10.96 4.76 3.84
C GLU A 17 -10.14 3.85 4.78
N LYS A 18 -9.98 2.56 4.43
CA LYS A 18 -9.18 1.59 5.21
C LYS A 18 -7.69 1.87 5.14
N VAL A 19 -7.16 2.23 3.97
CA VAL A 19 -5.75 2.59 3.78
C VAL A 19 -5.39 3.84 4.59
N LYS A 20 -6.29 4.83 4.65
CA LYS A 20 -6.11 6.03 5.49
C LYS A 20 -6.07 5.70 6.99
N ARG A 21 -6.74 4.63 7.42
CA ARG A 21 -6.72 4.12 8.80
C ARG A 21 -5.63 3.08 9.08
N GLU A 22 -4.73 2.83 8.12
CA GLU A 22 -3.69 1.79 8.19
C GLU A 22 -4.24 0.38 8.49
N GLU A 23 -5.47 0.11 8.05
CA GLU A 23 -6.13 -1.17 8.22
C GLU A 23 -5.86 -2.14 7.06
N ASP A 24 -6.08 -3.43 7.29
CA ASP A 24 -5.94 -4.45 6.26
C ASP A 24 -7.01 -4.29 5.16
N ILE A 25 -6.57 -4.41 3.90
CA ILE A 25 -7.40 -4.33 2.69
C ILE A 25 -7.40 -5.63 1.89
N SER A 26 -6.78 -6.70 2.40
CA SER A 26 -6.64 -7.97 1.68
C SER A 26 -7.97 -8.57 1.20
N SER A 27 -9.02 -8.44 2.00
CA SER A 27 -10.37 -8.89 1.65
C SER A 27 -10.99 -8.10 0.50
N PHE A 28 -10.75 -6.78 0.47
CA PHE A 28 -11.22 -5.90 -0.60
C PHE A 28 -10.50 -6.16 -1.92
N LEU A 29 -9.21 -6.48 -1.88
CA LEU A 29 -8.44 -6.89 -3.07
C LEU A 29 -9.03 -8.15 -3.70
N LYS A 30 -9.29 -9.18 -2.89
CA LYS A 30 -9.94 -10.41 -3.37
C LYS A 30 -11.33 -10.15 -3.96
N LYS A 31 -12.09 -9.26 -3.33
CA LYS A 31 -13.41 -8.86 -3.82
C LYS A 31 -13.31 -8.17 -5.19
N ARG A 32 -12.37 -7.23 -5.35
CA ARG A 32 -12.12 -6.58 -6.65
C ARG A 32 -11.75 -7.57 -7.74
N ASP A 33 -10.87 -8.53 -7.43
CA ASP A 33 -10.48 -9.57 -8.38
C ASP A 33 -11.68 -10.42 -8.83
N SER A 34 -12.59 -10.77 -7.91
CA SER A 34 -13.85 -11.46 -8.25
C SER A 34 -14.69 -10.62 -9.22
N ILE A 35 -14.91 -9.35 -8.91
CA ILE A 35 -15.72 -8.45 -9.74
C ILE A 35 -15.10 -8.28 -11.14
N ILE A 36 -13.78 -8.12 -11.23
CA ILE A 36 -13.08 -8.03 -12.51
C ILE A 36 -13.25 -9.32 -13.32
N ASN A 37 -13.14 -10.48 -12.68
CA ASN A 37 -13.33 -11.77 -13.35
C ASN A 37 -14.77 -11.95 -13.84
N GLU A 38 -15.75 -11.54 -13.04
CA GLU A 38 -17.16 -11.54 -13.46
C GLU A 38 -17.37 -10.61 -14.65
N ILE A 39 -16.86 -9.38 -14.61
CA ILE A 39 -16.93 -8.44 -15.73
C ILE A 39 -16.29 -9.03 -16.99
N ASN A 40 -15.10 -9.62 -16.88
CA ASN A 40 -14.40 -10.22 -18.01
C ASN A 40 -15.10 -11.46 -18.57
N SER A 41 -15.97 -12.11 -17.79
CA SER A 41 -16.79 -13.24 -18.24
C SER A 41 -18.06 -12.80 -18.98
N LEU A 42 -18.47 -11.54 -18.82
CA LEU A 42 -19.56 -10.97 -19.60
C LEU A 42 -19.02 -10.65 -21.00
N ASP A 43 -19.61 -11.27 -22.03
CA ASP A 43 -19.29 -11.02 -23.45
C ASP A 43 -19.82 -9.64 -23.89
N ILE A 44 -19.31 -8.59 -23.25
CA ILE A 44 -19.69 -7.19 -23.44
C ILE A 44 -18.54 -6.48 -24.15
N ASP A 45 -18.91 -5.59 -25.06
CA ASP A 45 -17.95 -4.75 -25.76
C ASP A 45 -17.14 -3.89 -24.78
N LYS A 46 -15.81 -3.95 -24.91
CA LYS A 46 -14.88 -3.21 -24.05
C LYS A 46 -15.09 -1.70 -24.07
N GLN A 47 -15.57 -1.15 -25.18
CA GLN A 47 -15.87 0.27 -25.30
C GLN A 47 -17.03 0.67 -24.39
N ILE A 48 -18.06 -0.15 -24.30
CA ILE A 48 -19.20 0.06 -23.38
C ILE A 48 -18.71 0.08 -21.93
N ILE A 49 -17.84 -0.87 -21.58
CA ILE A 49 -17.23 -0.95 -20.25
C ILE A 49 -16.42 0.32 -19.95
N CYS A 50 -15.61 0.78 -20.89
CA CYS A 50 -14.82 2.00 -20.75
C CYS A 50 -15.70 3.24 -20.56
N ASP A 51 -16.82 3.34 -21.28
CA ASP A 51 -17.71 4.48 -21.20
C ASP A 51 -18.46 4.50 -19.85
N GLU A 52 -18.90 3.34 -19.35
CA GLU A 52 -19.48 3.21 -18.01
C GLU A 52 -18.46 3.54 -16.90
N ILE A 53 -17.21 3.10 -17.03
CA ILE A 53 -16.12 3.41 -16.09
C ILE A 53 -15.90 4.93 -15.99
N LYS A 54 -15.89 5.62 -17.13
CA LYS A 54 -15.76 7.08 -17.19
C LYS A 54 -16.99 7.76 -16.59
N ALA A 55 -18.19 7.30 -16.92
CA ALA A 55 -19.44 7.87 -16.41
C ALA A 55 -19.55 7.73 -14.87
N LEU A 56 -19.07 6.61 -14.32
CA LEU A 56 -19.02 6.37 -12.88
C LEU A 56 -17.83 7.04 -12.18
N ASN A 57 -16.94 7.68 -12.95
CA ASN A 57 -15.73 8.33 -12.46
C ASN A 57 -14.82 7.41 -11.62
N ILE A 58 -14.70 6.15 -12.05
CA ILE A 58 -13.91 5.14 -11.32
C ILE A 58 -12.41 5.42 -11.44
N ILE A 59 -11.97 6.01 -12.56
CA ILE A 59 -10.56 6.32 -12.83
C ILE A 59 -9.99 7.24 -11.75
N GLU A 60 -10.70 8.31 -11.38
CA GLU A 60 -10.22 9.25 -10.37
C GLU A 60 -10.04 8.60 -8.98
N ILE A 61 -10.94 7.67 -8.63
CA ILE A 61 -10.89 6.94 -7.36
C ILE A 61 -9.71 5.97 -7.34
N GLU A 62 -9.46 5.26 -8.45
CA GLU A 62 -8.31 4.38 -8.59
C GLU A 62 -6.99 5.16 -8.49
N ASP A 63 -6.91 6.33 -9.13
CA ASP A 63 -5.74 7.21 -9.05
C ASP A 63 -5.48 7.71 -7.62
N GLU A 64 -6.53 8.06 -6.86
CA GLU A 64 -6.40 8.42 -5.43
C GLU A 64 -5.88 7.24 -4.62
N LEU A 65 -6.49 6.06 -4.78
CA LEU A 65 -6.12 4.85 -4.05
C LEU A 65 -4.67 4.44 -4.35
N GLU A 66 -4.24 4.49 -5.61
CA GLU A 66 -2.87 4.16 -6.01
C GLU A 66 -1.86 5.10 -5.35
N LYS A 67 -2.14 6.41 -5.36
CA LYS A 67 -1.29 7.43 -4.70
C LYS A 67 -1.19 7.18 -3.20
N LEU A 68 -2.31 6.86 -2.54
CA LEU A 68 -2.33 6.56 -1.11
C LEU A 68 -1.46 5.34 -0.77
N ILE A 69 -1.64 4.24 -1.50
CA ILE A 69 -0.86 3.02 -1.30
C ILE A 69 0.64 3.28 -1.52
N LYS A 70 1.00 4.00 -2.59
CA LYS A 70 2.40 4.37 -2.88
C LYS A 70 3.01 5.22 -1.75
N ASN A 71 2.26 6.19 -1.24
CA ASN A 71 2.71 7.06 -0.15
C ASN A 71 2.92 6.26 1.15
N ASN A 72 1.97 5.39 1.50
CA ASN A 72 2.11 4.52 2.67
C ASN A 72 3.32 3.59 2.56
N MET A 73 3.52 2.97 1.38
CA MET A 73 4.72 2.16 1.12
C MET A 73 6.02 2.96 1.33
N LEU A 74 6.08 4.21 0.85
CA LEU A 74 7.26 5.06 1.03
C LEU A 74 7.50 5.41 2.51
N ASN A 75 6.44 5.66 3.27
CA ASN A 75 6.53 5.94 4.70
C ASN A 75 7.07 4.73 5.48
N VAL A 76 6.51 3.55 5.25
CA VAL A 76 7.00 2.29 5.85
C VAL A 76 8.48 2.06 5.51
N LYS A 77 8.90 2.27 4.25
CA LYS A 77 10.31 2.17 3.87
C LYS A 77 11.22 3.14 4.63
N LYS A 78 10.76 4.37 4.87
CA LYS A 78 11.51 5.36 5.67
C LYS A 78 11.65 4.92 7.12
N GLU A 79 10.60 4.36 7.71
CA GLU A 79 10.62 3.86 9.09
C GLU A 79 11.57 2.68 9.26
N ILE A 80 11.51 1.69 8.35
CA ILE A 80 12.45 0.57 8.32
C ILE A 80 13.89 1.08 8.24
N LYS A 81 14.15 2.08 7.39
CA LYS A 81 15.48 2.70 7.28
C LYS A 81 15.92 3.34 8.58
N LYS A 82 15.05 4.09 9.27
CA LYS A 82 15.34 4.70 10.59
C LYS A 82 15.68 3.64 11.63
N ILE A 83 14.88 2.57 11.71
CA ILE A 83 15.12 1.45 12.66
C ILE A 83 16.48 0.80 12.37
N LYS A 84 16.80 0.54 11.10
CA LYS A 84 18.10 -0.03 10.72
C LYS A 84 19.26 0.86 11.14
N GLN A 85 19.19 2.16 10.87
CA GLN A 85 20.21 3.12 11.25
C GLN A 85 20.39 3.21 12.76
N SER A 86 19.28 3.20 13.51
CA SER A 86 19.31 3.17 14.98
C SER A 86 20.01 1.91 15.50
N ARG A 87 19.67 0.73 14.95
CA ARG A 87 20.32 -0.54 15.31
C ARG A 87 21.82 -0.54 15.02
N GLU A 88 22.24 0.01 13.87
CA GLU A 88 23.66 0.15 13.54
C GLU A 88 24.39 1.10 14.51
N ALA A 89 23.77 2.21 14.89
CA ALA A 89 24.32 3.13 15.88
C ALA A 89 24.49 2.46 17.25
N TYR A 90 23.45 1.76 17.74
CA TYR A 90 23.54 1.00 19.00
C TYR A 90 24.67 -0.02 18.99
N LYS A 91 24.83 -0.77 17.88
CA LYS A 91 25.95 -1.71 17.73
C LYS A 91 27.30 -0.99 17.84
N ARG A 92 27.48 0.12 17.13
CA ARG A 92 28.73 0.90 17.17
C ARG A 92 29.04 1.45 18.57
N TYR A 93 28.04 1.95 19.29
CA TYR A 93 28.23 2.43 20.67
C TYR A 93 28.57 1.28 21.63
N ALA A 94 27.94 0.11 21.50
CA ALA A 94 28.28 -1.07 22.28
C ALA A 94 29.71 -1.55 22.00
N ASP A 95 30.11 -1.61 20.72
CA ASP A 95 31.47 -1.96 20.30
C ASP A 95 32.52 -0.94 20.78
N PHE A 96 32.18 0.35 20.81
CA PHE A 96 33.04 1.41 21.36
C PHE A 96 33.27 1.25 22.86
N ASN A 97 32.21 0.99 23.64
CA ASN A 97 32.36 0.76 25.09
C ASN A 97 33.10 -0.55 25.41
N GLY A 98 32.95 -1.59 24.58
CA GLY A 98 33.70 -2.85 24.72
C GLY A 98 35.20 -2.70 24.40
N ASN A 99 35.56 -1.86 23.42
CA ASN A 99 36.94 -1.63 23.02
C ASN A 99 37.65 -0.50 23.79
N ALA A 100 36.94 0.32 24.57
CA ALA A 100 37.54 1.35 25.42
C ALA A 100 38.51 0.79 26.48
N LEU A 101 38.33 -0.49 26.88
CA LEU A 101 39.26 -1.22 27.75
C LEU A 101 40.61 -1.53 27.09
N ILE A 102 40.70 -1.55 25.76
CA ILE A 102 41.97 -1.85 25.06
C ILE A 102 42.89 -0.62 25.06
N PHE A 103 42.33 0.60 25.08
CA PHE A 103 43.11 1.85 25.11
C PHE A 103 43.37 2.40 26.52
N SER A 104 42.80 1.79 27.58
CA SER A 104 42.99 2.23 28.97
C SER A 104 44.20 1.62 29.68
N THR A 105 44.96 0.74 29.02
CA THR A 105 46.22 0.24 29.58
C THR A 105 47.29 1.33 29.46
N LYS A 106 47.42 2.18 30.49
CA LYS A 106 48.62 2.99 30.71
C LYS A 106 49.82 2.03 30.77
N ARG A 107 50.75 2.17 29.83
CA ARG A 107 52.13 1.70 29.99
C ARG A 107 52.86 2.57 31.00
#